data_AF-A0AA48M8F7-F1
#
_entry.id   AF-A0AA48M8F7-F1
#
_cell.length_a   1.000
_cell.length_b   1.000
_cell.length_c   1.000
_cell.angle_alpha   90.00
_cell.angle_beta   90.00
_cell.angle_gamma   90.00
#
_symmetry.space_group_name_H-M   'P 1'
#
loop_
_entity.id
_entity.type
_entity.pdbx_description
1 polymer ?
#
loop_
_entity_poly.entity_id
_entity_poly.type
_entity_poly.pdbx_seq_one_letter_code
_entity_poly.pdbx_strand_id
1 'polypeptide(L)'
;MGGEKPMKKLVISLSAVVLACSAWVFYSFATEEKSDIFRSLSAELKEIQATKDRYIAQVEHIGITSGEFQTYKAYMRANQQLNNRKDELSDSELLKDLIIEKLLLLEAEKQGVAVSLEQARAYSDEMRHILESTADEKAKAFQQQVIALTGLREDEYWEKHAPEAYKSQLSIEHLLNKLVQDGVLPNASGDPESFQTAWKSYKDKLYESRSEQVKIFIDDIQ
;
A
#
# COMPACT_ATOMS: atom_id res chain seq x y z
N MET A 1 -33.71 -18.14 13.64
CA MET A 1 -33.03 -17.72 12.40
C MET A 1 -32.03 -16.64 12.78
N GLY A 2 -30.78 -17.04 13.04
CA GLY A 2 -29.71 -16.11 13.39
C GLY A 2 -29.16 -15.51 12.11
N GLY A 3 -29.45 -14.23 11.88
CA GLY A 3 -28.83 -13.48 10.79
C GLY A 3 -27.38 -13.18 11.17
N GLU A 4 -26.44 -13.68 10.37
CA GLU A 4 -25.04 -13.26 10.44
C GLU A 4 -24.99 -11.74 10.23
N LYS A 5 -24.46 -11.01 11.22
CA LYS A 5 -24.11 -9.61 11.06
C LYS A 5 -22.95 -9.55 10.05
N PRO A 6 -23.02 -8.69 9.02
CA PRO A 6 -21.89 -8.50 8.11
C PRO A 6 -20.69 -8.00 8.91
N MET A 7 -19.58 -8.74 8.86
CA MET A 7 -18.29 -8.34 9.42
C MET A 7 -17.92 -6.94 8.89
N LYS A 8 -17.74 -5.97 9.80
CA LYS A 8 -17.12 -4.69 9.46
C LYS A 8 -15.67 -5.00 9.03
N LYS A 9 -15.39 -4.95 7.73
CA LYS A 9 -14.03 -5.07 7.20
C LYS A 9 -13.20 -3.92 7.79
N LEU A 10 -12.26 -4.27 8.66
CA LEU A 10 -11.32 -3.32 9.24
C LEU A 10 -10.31 -2.98 8.15
N VAL A 11 -10.33 -1.74 7.65
CA VAL A 11 -9.35 -1.27 6.67
C VAL A 11 -8.02 -1.10 7.39
N ILE A 12 -7.21 -2.15 7.37
CA ILE A 12 -5.84 -2.10 7.87
C ILE A 12 -5.04 -1.37 6.81
N SER A 13 -4.65 -0.14 7.15
CA SER A 13 -3.69 0.71 6.44
C SER A 13 -2.45 -0.11 6.10
N LEU A 14 -2.40 -0.62 4.88
CA LEU A 14 -1.21 -1.21 4.30
C LEU A 14 -0.60 -0.19 3.34
N SER A 15 0.68 0.06 3.57
CA SER A 15 1.47 1.19 3.11
C SER A 15 1.37 1.50 1.60
N ALA A 16 1.54 2.79 1.27
CA ALA A 16 1.71 3.43 -0.04
C ALA A 16 0.62 3.32 -1.12
N VAL A 17 -0.23 2.29 -1.17
CA VAL A 17 -1.33 2.21 -2.16
C VAL A 17 -2.68 2.70 -1.62
N VAL A 18 -2.83 2.78 -0.30
CA VAL A 18 -4.07 3.25 0.36
C VAL A 18 -4.07 4.78 0.52
N LEU A 19 -3.88 5.51 -0.57
CA LEU A 19 -4.47 6.86 -0.63
C LEU A 19 -5.98 6.75 -0.83
N ALA A 20 -6.51 5.70 -1.48
CA ALA A 20 -7.88 5.70 -2.00
C ALA A 20 -9.01 5.11 -1.13
N CYS A 21 -8.80 4.25 -0.13
CA CYS A 21 -9.93 3.43 0.37
C CYS A 21 -9.97 3.16 1.88
N SER A 22 -9.81 4.18 2.73
CA SER A 22 -10.36 4.09 4.10
C SER A 22 -11.43 5.18 4.28
N ALA A 23 -12.70 4.76 4.28
CA ALA A 23 -13.91 5.60 4.33
C ALA A 23 -14.05 6.51 5.58
N TRP A 24 -12.99 6.71 6.35
CA TRP A 24 -13.01 7.47 7.62
C TRP A 24 -12.09 8.70 7.63
N VAL A 25 -11.34 9.00 6.54
CA VAL A 25 -10.42 10.17 6.48
C VAL A 25 -10.93 11.32 5.57
N PHE A 26 -12.11 11.20 4.97
CA PHE A 26 -12.55 12.10 3.87
C PHE A 26 -13.08 13.49 4.26
N TYR A 27 -13.04 13.89 5.53
CA TYR A 27 -13.73 15.13 5.92
C TYR A 27 -13.05 16.46 5.48
N SER A 28 -11.79 16.50 5.02
CA SER A 28 -11.14 17.79 4.74
C SER A 28 -10.20 17.89 3.53
N PHE A 29 -10.47 17.23 2.40
CA PHE A 29 -9.67 17.41 1.17
C PHE A 29 -9.85 18.76 0.44
N ALA A 30 -10.55 19.72 1.05
CA ALA A 30 -10.80 21.05 0.50
C ALA A 30 -9.94 22.16 1.14
N THR A 31 -8.78 21.83 1.74
CA THR A 31 -7.83 22.84 2.23
C THR A 31 -6.70 23.04 1.21
N GLU A 32 -6.24 24.28 1.03
CA GLU A 32 -5.14 24.63 0.11
C GLU A 32 -3.87 23.81 0.42
N GLU A 33 -3.59 23.59 1.70
CA GLU A 33 -2.46 22.78 2.20
C GLU A 33 -2.43 21.35 1.62
N LYS A 34 -3.57 20.67 1.52
CA LYS A 34 -3.60 19.32 0.93
C LYS A 34 -3.35 19.35 -0.57
N SER A 35 -3.85 20.38 -1.25
CA SER A 35 -3.57 20.56 -2.69
C SER A 35 -2.09 20.82 -2.97
N ASP A 36 -1.39 21.51 -2.06
CA ASP A 36 0.07 21.72 -2.14
C ASP A 36 0.85 20.41 -2.01
N ILE A 37 0.45 19.53 -1.09
CA ILE A 37 1.08 18.21 -0.92
C ILE A 37 0.97 17.41 -2.22
N PHE A 38 -0.21 17.36 -2.85
CA PHE A 38 -0.40 16.66 -4.13
C PHE A 38 0.42 17.27 -5.28
N ARG A 39 0.52 18.61 -5.34
CA ARG A 39 1.36 19.29 -6.35
C ARG A 39 2.84 18.97 -6.18
N SER A 40 3.34 19.02 -4.94
CA SER A 40 4.72 18.68 -4.60
C SER A 40 5.04 17.22 -4.95
N LEU A 41 4.17 16.29 -4.54
CA LEU A 41 4.31 14.88 -4.88
C LEU A 41 4.29 14.64 -6.39
N SER A 42 3.38 15.30 -7.14
CA SER A 42 3.33 15.18 -8.60
C SER A 42 4.62 15.65 -9.28
N ALA A 43 5.23 16.73 -8.78
CA ALA A 43 6.52 17.21 -9.30
C ALA A 43 7.65 16.21 -9.02
N GLU A 44 7.75 15.72 -7.79
CA GLU A 44 8.74 14.73 -7.38
C GLU A 44 8.62 13.42 -8.17
N LEU A 45 7.41 12.90 -8.37
CA LEU A 45 7.19 11.69 -9.16
C LEU A 45 7.63 11.85 -10.63
N LYS A 46 7.47 13.04 -11.22
CA LYS A 46 7.96 13.33 -12.58
C LYS A 46 9.49 13.33 -12.64
N GLU A 47 10.16 13.88 -11.63
CA GLU A 47 11.63 13.87 -11.54
C GLU A 47 12.17 12.45 -11.36
N ILE A 48 11.51 11.63 -10.55
CA ILE A 48 11.85 10.20 -10.36
C ILE A 48 11.72 9.46 -11.70
N GLN A 49 10.63 9.64 -12.43
CA GLN A 49 10.40 9.00 -13.74
C GLN A 49 11.43 9.42 -14.81
N ALA A 50 11.99 10.62 -14.70
CA ALA A 50 13.02 11.12 -15.60
C ALA A 50 14.43 10.59 -15.27
N THR A 51 14.62 9.98 -14.09
CA THR A 51 15.91 9.50 -13.61
C THR A 51 16.18 8.08 -14.11
N LYS A 52 17.43 7.77 -14.44
CA LYS A 52 17.82 6.43 -14.87
C LYS A 52 17.62 5.43 -13.73
N ASP A 53 16.85 4.39 -14.01
CA ASP A 53 16.54 3.37 -13.02
C ASP A 53 17.64 2.28 -12.93
N ARG A 54 17.91 1.81 -11.72
CA ARG A 54 18.85 0.72 -11.42
C ARG A 54 18.30 -0.17 -10.31
N TYR A 55 18.68 -1.44 -10.29
CA TYR A 55 18.38 -2.30 -9.15
C TYR A 55 19.16 -1.86 -7.91
N ILE A 56 18.46 -1.77 -6.79
CA ILE A 56 19.02 -1.40 -5.51
C ILE A 56 18.90 -2.48 -4.45
N ALA A 57 17.91 -3.36 -4.61
CA ALA A 57 17.76 -4.56 -3.81
C ALA A 57 17.09 -5.66 -4.63
N GLN A 58 17.13 -6.88 -4.12
CA GLN A 58 16.44 -8.04 -4.65
C GLN A 58 15.97 -8.91 -3.49
N VAL A 59 14.73 -9.39 -3.59
CA VAL A 59 14.08 -10.31 -2.66
C VAL A 59 13.74 -11.57 -3.46
N GLU A 60 14.52 -12.63 -3.27
CA GLU A 60 14.50 -13.82 -4.15
C GLU A 60 14.61 -13.44 -5.64
N HIS A 61 13.51 -13.55 -6.38
CA HIS A 61 13.42 -13.24 -7.81
C HIS A 61 12.82 -11.85 -8.10
N ILE A 62 12.37 -11.13 -7.07
CA ILE A 62 11.75 -9.81 -7.18
C ILE A 62 12.83 -8.74 -7.01
N GLY A 63 13.14 -8.00 -8.08
CA GLY A 63 14.05 -6.86 -8.01
C GLY A 63 13.33 -5.59 -7.53
N ILE A 64 13.98 -4.81 -6.69
CA ILE A 64 13.55 -3.47 -6.26
C ILE A 64 14.45 -2.45 -6.94
N THR A 65 13.86 -1.50 -7.63
CA THR A 65 14.59 -0.48 -8.37
C THR A 65 14.70 0.83 -7.59
N SER A 66 15.65 1.68 -7.99
CA SER A 66 15.80 3.01 -7.42
C SER A 66 14.54 3.86 -7.62
N GLY A 67 13.90 3.78 -8.78
CA GLY A 67 12.66 4.49 -9.08
C GLY A 67 11.54 4.04 -8.17
N GLU A 68 11.36 2.72 -8.01
CA GLU A 68 10.36 2.15 -7.08
C GLU A 68 10.57 2.64 -5.64
N PHE A 69 11.81 2.61 -5.15
CA PHE A 69 12.11 3.05 -3.79
C PHE A 69 11.90 4.55 -3.58
N GLN A 70 12.33 5.39 -4.54
CA GLN A 70 12.09 6.83 -4.45
C GLN A 70 10.60 7.17 -4.55
N THR A 71 9.84 6.47 -5.40
CA THR A 71 8.38 6.59 -5.45
C THR A 71 7.74 6.19 -4.12
N TYR A 72 8.17 5.08 -3.51
CA TYR A 72 7.70 4.66 -2.19
C TYR A 72 7.98 5.72 -1.12
N LYS A 73 9.23 6.23 -1.06
CA LYS A 73 9.64 7.30 -0.14
C LYS A 73 8.79 8.56 -0.30
N ALA A 74 8.56 9.00 -1.53
CA ALA A 74 7.73 10.17 -1.84
C ALA A 74 6.28 9.98 -1.35
N TYR A 75 5.68 8.82 -1.58
CA TYR A 75 4.33 8.50 -1.08
C TYR A 75 4.27 8.46 0.45
N MET A 76 5.26 7.86 1.11
CA MET A 76 5.31 7.80 2.57
C MET A 76 5.41 9.19 3.20
N ARG A 77 6.24 10.08 2.63
CA ARG A 77 6.34 11.48 3.04
C ARG A 77 5.03 12.25 2.85
N ALA A 78 4.40 12.13 1.68
CA ALA A 78 3.12 12.77 1.41
C ALA A 78 2.03 12.27 2.38
N ASN A 79 1.99 10.97 2.67
CA ASN A 79 1.06 10.39 3.63
C ASN A 79 1.30 10.91 5.06
N GLN A 80 2.56 11.05 5.48
CA GLN A 80 2.89 11.66 6.78
C GLN A 80 2.39 13.10 6.88
N GLN A 81 2.62 13.90 5.84
CA GLN A 81 2.13 15.29 5.76
C GLN A 81 0.60 15.36 5.83
N LEU A 82 -0.10 14.54 5.05
CA LEU A 82 -1.58 14.48 5.05
C LEU A 82 -2.17 14.08 6.41
N ASN A 83 -1.42 13.32 7.20
CA ASN A 83 -1.82 12.84 8.52
C ASN A 83 -1.17 13.60 9.69
N ASN A 84 -0.48 14.72 9.43
CA ASN A 84 0.23 15.52 10.43
C ASN A 84 1.20 14.71 11.32
N ARG A 85 1.84 13.68 10.75
CA ARG A 85 2.85 12.88 11.45
C ARG A 85 4.21 13.53 11.30
N LYS A 86 4.99 13.56 12.39
CA LYS A 86 6.30 14.23 12.45
C LYS A 86 7.49 13.28 12.40
N ASP A 87 7.25 11.98 12.55
CA ASP A 87 8.31 10.99 12.59
C ASP A 87 8.70 10.62 11.15
N GLU A 88 9.83 11.14 10.68
CA GLU A 88 10.40 10.80 9.38
C GLU A 88 11.18 9.48 9.53
N LEU A 89 10.87 8.51 8.67
CA LEU A 89 11.60 7.25 8.62
C LEU A 89 12.89 7.45 7.84
N SER A 90 13.98 6.85 8.30
CA SER A 90 15.24 6.84 7.54
C SER A 90 15.10 6.05 6.23
N ASP A 91 15.98 6.31 5.26
CA ASP A 91 16.00 5.57 3.99
C ASP A 91 16.19 4.06 4.22
N SER A 92 16.98 3.68 5.22
CA SER A 92 17.16 2.29 5.62
C SER A 92 15.87 1.64 6.12
N GLU A 93 15.05 2.36 6.90
CA GLU A 93 13.78 1.88 7.42
C GLU A 93 12.74 1.79 6.30
N LEU A 94 12.71 2.76 5.40
CA LEU A 94 11.83 2.76 4.23
C LEU A 94 12.16 1.60 3.28
N LEU A 95 13.46 1.36 3.03
CA LEU A 95 13.88 0.24 2.17
C LEU A 95 13.55 -1.09 2.83
N LYS A 96 13.76 -1.22 4.14
CA LYS A 96 13.36 -2.41 4.89
C LYS A 96 11.85 -2.65 4.80
N ASP A 97 11.02 -1.61 4.93
CA ASP A 97 9.56 -1.75 4.83
C ASP A 97 9.13 -2.18 3.43
N LEU A 98 9.74 -1.63 2.36
CA LEU A 98 9.50 -2.04 0.98
C LEU A 98 9.94 -3.50 0.72
N ILE A 99 11.07 -3.92 1.26
CA ILE A 99 11.52 -5.33 1.20
C ILE A 99 10.52 -6.24 1.92
N ILE A 100 10.04 -5.84 3.10
CA ILE A 100 9.05 -6.61 3.86
C ILE A 100 7.76 -6.74 3.08
N GLU A 101 7.31 -5.70 2.37
CA GLU A 101 6.15 -5.78 1.49
C GLU A 101 6.33 -6.90 0.44
N LYS A 102 7.50 -6.99 -0.21
CA LYS A 102 7.79 -8.09 -1.15
C LYS A 102 7.81 -9.46 -0.47
N LEU A 103 8.39 -9.55 0.72
CA LEU A 103 8.39 -10.80 1.51
C LEU A 103 6.97 -11.24 1.89
N LEU A 104 6.08 -10.30 2.22
CA LEU A 104 4.68 -10.59 2.53
C LEU A 104 3.91 -11.10 1.32
N LEU A 105 4.19 -10.59 0.11
CA LEU A 105 3.60 -11.12 -1.12
C LEU A 105 4.06 -12.55 -1.39
N LEU A 106 5.36 -12.83 -1.24
CA LEU A 106 5.89 -14.20 -1.36
C LEU A 106 5.31 -15.14 -0.30
N GLU A 107 5.07 -14.63 0.91
CA GLU A 107 4.44 -15.42 1.97
C GLU A 107 2.95 -15.68 1.69
N ALA A 108 2.22 -14.72 1.12
CA ALA A 108 0.85 -14.92 0.66
C ALA A 108 0.76 -16.00 -0.43
N GLU A 109 1.70 -15.98 -1.38
CA GLU A 109 1.82 -17.01 -2.43
C GLU A 109 2.11 -18.39 -1.82
N LYS A 110 3.11 -18.47 -0.93
CA LYS A 110 3.49 -19.70 -0.24
C LYS A 110 2.34 -20.30 0.58
N GLN A 111 1.52 -19.46 1.20
CA GLN A 111 0.37 -19.88 1.99
C GLN A 111 -0.90 -20.13 1.15
N GLY A 112 -0.83 -19.95 -0.17
CA GLY A 112 -1.94 -20.20 -1.09
C GLY A 112 -3.08 -19.19 -0.98
N VAL A 113 -2.80 -17.97 -0.49
CA VAL A 113 -3.80 -16.91 -0.28
C VAL A 113 -3.59 -15.68 -1.16
N ALA A 114 -2.56 -15.70 -2.02
CA ALA A 114 -2.33 -14.66 -3.01
C ALA A 114 -3.51 -14.53 -3.99
N VAL A 115 -3.79 -13.29 -4.37
CA VAL A 115 -4.88 -12.92 -5.28
C VAL A 115 -4.36 -12.95 -6.72
N SER A 116 -5.17 -13.50 -7.62
CA SER A 116 -4.89 -13.48 -9.06
C SER A 116 -5.19 -12.11 -9.66
N LEU A 117 -4.58 -11.81 -10.81
CA LEU A 117 -4.86 -10.56 -11.53
C LEU A 117 -6.33 -10.47 -11.97
N GLU A 118 -6.98 -11.58 -12.31
CA GLU A 118 -8.39 -11.60 -12.69
C GLU A 118 -9.30 -11.18 -11.53
N GLN A 119 -9.06 -11.74 -10.33
CA GLN A 119 -9.78 -11.33 -9.12
C GLN A 119 -9.55 -9.86 -8.79
N ALA A 120 -8.32 -9.37 -8.94
CA ALA A 120 -7.99 -7.97 -8.71
C ALA A 120 -8.63 -7.02 -9.75
N ARG A 121 -8.79 -7.46 -11.01
CA ARG A 121 -9.56 -6.72 -12.03
C ARG A 121 -11.03 -6.62 -11.66
N ALA A 122 -11.65 -7.72 -11.27
CA ALA A 122 -13.04 -7.71 -10.82
C ALA A 122 -13.25 -6.78 -9.62
N TYR A 123 -12.33 -6.78 -8.66
CA TYR A 123 -12.35 -5.84 -7.55
C TYR A 123 -12.14 -4.38 -7.99
N SER A 124 -11.22 -4.13 -8.94
CA SER A 124 -11.00 -2.80 -9.53
C SER A 124 -12.28 -2.25 -10.18
N ASP A 125 -12.98 -3.09 -10.95
CA ASP A 125 -14.25 -2.72 -11.59
C ASP A 125 -15.34 -2.43 -10.54
N GLU A 126 -15.41 -3.22 -9.46
CA GLU A 126 -16.32 -2.97 -8.34
C GLU A 126 -16.01 -1.63 -7.67
N MET A 127 -14.74 -1.32 -7.39
CA MET A 127 -14.35 -0.05 -6.75
C MET A 127 -14.63 1.15 -7.66
N ARG A 128 -14.35 1.03 -8.97
CA ARG A 128 -14.73 2.03 -9.97
C ARG A 128 -16.23 2.28 -9.95
N HIS A 129 -17.04 1.22 -9.97
CA HIS A 129 -18.49 1.32 -9.94
C HIS A 129 -19.03 1.97 -8.65
N ILE A 130 -18.47 1.62 -7.49
CA ILE A 130 -18.83 2.23 -6.19
C ILE A 130 -18.52 3.74 -6.22
N LEU A 131 -17.37 4.12 -6.77
CA LEU A 131 -16.99 5.53 -6.88
C LEU A 131 -17.88 6.31 -7.85
N GLU A 132 -18.21 5.72 -9.00
CA GLU A 132 -19.09 6.35 -10.00
C GLU A 132 -20.51 6.52 -9.47
N SER A 133 -20.99 5.56 -8.67
CA SER A 133 -22.34 5.55 -8.10
C SER A 133 -22.48 6.34 -6.79
N THR A 134 -21.38 6.72 -6.13
CA THR A 134 -21.48 7.52 -4.89
C THR A 134 -21.94 8.96 -5.17
N ALA A 135 -22.68 9.53 -4.23
CA ALA A 135 -23.03 10.96 -4.21
C ALA A 135 -21.92 11.82 -3.56
N ASP A 136 -20.87 11.19 -3.03
CA ASP A 136 -19.75 11.91 -2.41
C ASP A 136 -18.78 12.46 -3.46
N GLU A 137 -19.03 13.70 -3.88
CA GLU A 137 -18.18 14.41 -4.83
C GLU A 137 -16.75 14.64 -4.30
N LYS A 138 -16.53 14.65 -2.98
CA LYS A 138 -15.17 14.76 -2.43
C LYS A 138 -14.39 13.47 -2.66
N ALA A 139 -15.04 12.31 -2.53
CA ALA A 139 -14.41 11.03 -2.83
C ALA A 139 -14.01 10.95 -4.31
N LYS A 140 -14.88 11.39 -5.23
CA LYS A 140 -14.58 11.45 -6.67
C LYS A 140 -13.42 12.38 -6.98
N ALA A 141 -13.45 13.61 -6.46
CA ALA A 141 -12.38 14.59 -6.68
C ALA A 141 -11.05 14.10 -6.11
N PHE A 142 -11.06 13.46 -4.94
CA PHE A 142 -9.88 12.87 -4.35
C PHE A 142 -9.31 11.74 -5.23
N GLN A 143 -10.15 10.82 -5.71
CA GLN A 143 -9.69 9.76 -6.61
C GLN A 143 -9.09 10.36 -7.89
N GLN A 144 -9.69 11.40 -8.47
CA GLN A 144 -9.14 12.06 -9.65
C GLN A 144 -7.74 12.63 -9.39
N GLN A 145 -7.47 13.18 -8.21
CA GLN A 145 -6.13 13.62 -7.82
C GLN A 145 -5.16 12.43 -7.73
N VAL A 146 -5.59 11.31 -7.15
CA VAL A 146 -4.78 10.06 -7.11
C VAL A 146 -4.47 9.56 -8.52
N ILE A 147 -5.45 9.51 -9.41
CA ILE A 147 -5.25 9.11 -10.81
C ILE A 147 -4.25 10.06 -11.49
N ALA A 148 -4.39 11.36 -11.29
CA ALA A 148 -3.48 12.36 -11.88
C ALA A 148 -2.02 12.18 -11.43
N LEU A 149 -1.77 11.71 -10.20
CA LEU A 149 -0.41 11.41 -9.72
C LEU A 149 0.27 10.29 -10.53
N THR A 150 -0.51 9.36 -11.09
CA THR A 150 0.05 8.27 -11.90
C THR A 150 0.48 8.73 -13.29
N GLY A 151 0.04 9.91 -13.74
CA GLY A 151 0.24 10.39 -15.11
C GLY A 151 -0.58 9.62 -16.16
N LEU A 152 -1.43 8.67 -15.75
CA LEU A 152 -2.27 7.88 -16.63
C LEU A 152 -3.61 8.57 -16.90
N ARG A 153 -4.24 8.18 -18.00
CA ARG A 153 -5.66 8.47 -18.22
C ARG A 153 -6.50 7.59 -17.29
N GLU A 154 -7.70 8.05 -16.94
CA GLU A 154 -8.59 7.34 -16.01
C GLU A 154 -8.88 5.89 -16.42
N ASP A 155 -9.22 5.63 -17.68
CA ASP A 155 -9.46 4.25 -18.13
C ASP A 155 -8.19 3.39 -18.02
N GLU A 156 -7.03 3.95 -18.35
CA GLU A 156 -5.77 3.22 -18.23
C GLU A 156 -5.40 2.94 -16.78
N TYR A 157 -5.73 3.85 -15.87
CA TYR A 157 -5.60 3.62 -14.44
C TYR A 157 -6.45 2.42 -14.00
N TRP A 158 -7.75 2.43 -14.32
CA TRP A 158 -8.68 1.38 -13.87
C TRP A 158 -8.43 0.02 -14.54
N GLU A 159 -7.97 0.00 -15.79
CA GLU A 159 -7.75 -1.24 -16.54
C GLU A 159 -6.39 -1.89 -16.30
N LYS A 160 -5.36 -1.10 -15.94
CA LYS A 160 -3.97 -1.60 -15.84
C LYS A 160 -3.37 -1.35 -14.46
N HIS A 161 -3.41 -0.12 -13.99
CA HIS A 161 -2.69 0.26 -12.77
C HIS A 161 -3.36 -0.23 -11.50
N ALA A 162 -4.66 0.08 -11.33
CA ALA A 162 -5.42 -0.28 -10.14
C ALA A 162 -5.49 -1.80 -9.91
N PRO A 163 -5.71 -2.66 -10.92
CA PRO A 163 -5.71 -4.12 -10.72
C PRO A 163 -4.39 -4.67 -10.17
N GLU A 164 -3.24 -4.21 -10.67
CA GLU A 164 -1.93 -4.66 -10.15
C GLU A 164 -1.71 -4.22 -8.71
N ALA A 165 -2.12 -2.98 -8.39
CA ALA A 165 -2.04 -2.44 -7.04
C ALA A 165 -2.98 -3.21 -6.07
N TYR A 166 -4.22 -3.47 -6.47
CA TYR A 166 -5.18 -4.25 -5.69
C TYR A 166 -4.76 -5.71 -5.54
N LYS A 167 -4.12 -6.31 -6.54
CA LYS A 167 -3.60 -7.68 -6.44
C LYS A 167 -2.64 -7.81 -5.25
N SER A 168 -1.68 -6.89 -5.13
CA SER A 168 -0.72 -6.88 -4.03
C SER A 168 -1.41 -6.62 -2.68
N GLN A 169 -2.25 -5.58 -2.62
CA GLN A 169 -2.95 -5.20 -1.39
C GLN A 169 -3.85 -6.32 -0.87
N LEU A 170 -4.70 -6.90 -1.72
CA LEU A 170 -5.64 -7.96 -1.34
C LEU A 170 -4.91 -9.25 -0.96
N SER A 171 -3.77 -9.55 -1.61
CA SER A 171 -2.95 -10.71 -1.22
C SER A 171 -2.43 -10.59 0.21
N ILE A 172 -1.99 -9.39 0.60
CA ILE A 172 -1.51 -9.16 1.98
C ILE A 172 -2.68 -9.09 2.96
N GLU A 173 -3.83 -8.53 2.57
CA GLU A 173 -5.05 -8.59 3.38
C GLU A 173 -5.49 -10.05 3.64
N HIS A 174 -5.48 -10.89 2.61
CA HIS A 174 -5.79 -12.31 2.75
C HIS A 174 -4.78 -13.05 3.63
N LEU A 175 -3.49 -12.73 3.51
CA LEU A 175 -2.46 -13.24 4.42
C LEU A 175 -2.74 -12.82 5.87
N LEU A 176 -3.02 -11.55 6.13
CA LEU A 176 -3.38 -11.07 7.46
C LEU A 176 -4.58 -11.81 8.04
N ASN A 177 -5.64 -11.98 7.24
CA ASN A 177 -6.83 -12.72 7.65
C ASN A 177 -6.51 -14.18 7.98
N LYS A 178 -5.67 -14.84 7.17
CA LYS A 178 -5.21 -16.21 7.42
C LYS A 178 -4.38 -16.29 8.71
N LEU A 179 -3.46 -15.36 8.93
CA LEU A 179 -2.64 -15.33 10.16
C LEU A 179 -3.49 -15.14 11.41
N VAL A 180 -4.60 -14.39 11.34
CA VAL A 180 -5.56 -14.28 12.44
C VAL A 180 -6.33 -15.59 12.65
N GLN A 181 -6.80 -16.22 11.56
CA GLN A 181 -7.52 -17.50 11.62
C GLN A 181 -6.65 -18.63 12.19
N ASP A 182 -5.37 -18.64 11.83
CA ASP A 182 -4.38 -19.63 12.30
C ASP A 182 -3.88 -19.32 13.73
N GLY A 183 -4.34 -18.22 14.35
CA GLY A 183 -3.95 -17.81 15.71
C GLY A 183 -2.53 -17.24 15.83
N VAL A 184 -1.89 -16.91 14.70
CA VAL A 184 -0.56 -16.27 14.66
C VAL A 184 -0.66 -14.80 15.06
N LEU A 185 -1.72 -14.12 14.61
CA LEU A 185 -2.03 -12.74 14.99
C LEU A 185 -3.34 -12.69 15.81
N PRO A 186 -3.46 -11.78 16.79
CA PRO A 186 -4.73 -11.54 17.47
C PRO A 186 -5.72 -10.86 16.53
N ASN A 187 -7.01 -10.83 16.89
CA ASN A 187 -8.00 -10.09 16.10
C ASN A 187 -7.94 -8.58 16.41
N ALA A 188 -7.62 -7.78 15.39
CA ALA A 188 -7.52 -6.33 15.50
C ALA A 188 -8.79 -5.62 16.01
N SER A 189 -9.97 -6.21 15.80
CA SER A 189 -11.25 -5.61 16.25
C SER A 189 -11.45 -5.66 17.76
N GLY A 190 -10.81 -6.64 18.43
CA GLY A 190 -10.92 -6.82 19.88
C GLY A 190 -9.83 -6.08 20.64
N ASP A 191 -8.62 -6.02 20.07
CA ASP A 191 -7.44 -5.40 20.69
C ASP A 191 -6.47 -4.86 19.60
N PRO A 192 -6.66 -3.60 19.17
CA PRO A 192 -5.84 -3.00 18.12
C PRO A 192 -4.35 -2.85 18.49
N GLU A 193 -4.02 -2.59 19.76
CA GLU A 193 -2.64 -2.38 20.21
C GLU A 193 -1.85 -3.69 20.22
N SER A 194 -2.46 -4.77 20.73
CA SER A 194 -1.86 -6.10 20.68
C SER A 194 -1.69 -6.57 19.23
N PHE A 195 -2.66 -6.28 18.36
CA PHE A 195 -2.53 -6.56 16.93
C PHE A 195 -1.35 -5.81 16.31
N GLN A 196 -1.25 -4.50 16.53
CA GLN A 196 -0.15 -3.71 15.96
C GLN A 196 1.22 -4.22 16.42
N THR A 197 1.34 -4.58 17.71
CA THR A 197 2.57 -5.13 18.28
C THR A 197 2.91 -6.49 17.68
N ALA A 198 1.93 -7.39 17.61
CA ALA A 198 2.10 -8.73 17.03
C ALA A 198 2.44 -8.64 15.53
N TRP A 199 1.80 -7.75 14.79
CA TRP A 199 2.06 -7.53 13.39
C TRP A 199 3.46 -7.00 13.14
N LYS A 200 3.91 -6.01 13.92
CA LYS A 200 5.31 -5.52 13.85
C LYS A 200 6.29 -6.66 14.11
N SER A 201 6.07 -7.45 15.17
CA SER A 201 6.93 -8.60 15.48
C SER A 201 6.94 -9.65 14.38
N TYR A 202 5.79 -9.90 13.74
CA TYR A 202 5.71 -10.81 12.60
C TYR A 202 6.52 -10.30 11.40
N LYS A 203 6.39 -9.02 11.04
CA LYS A 203 7.17 -8.39 9.96
C LYS A 203 8.68 -8.48 10.22
N ASP A 204 9.11 -8.19 11.44
CA ASP A 204 10.53 -8.27 11.81
C ASP A 204 11.05 -9.71 11.73
N LYS A 205 10.32 -10.70 12.25
CA LYS A 205 10.68 -12.13 12.15
C LYS A 205 10.71 -12.63 10.71
N LEU A 206 9.76 -12.18 9.88
CA LEU A 206 9.72 -12.55 8.46
C LEU A 206 10.97 -12.03 7.75
N TYR A 207 11.35 -10.78 7.99
CA TYR A 207 12.58 -10.19 7.44
C TYR A 207 13.82 -10.95 7.90
N GLU A 208 13.97 -11.20 9.20
CA GLU A 208 15.11 -11.91 9.77
C GLU A 208 15.25 -13.34 9.22
N SER A 209 14.15 -14.10 9.21
CA SER A 209 14.13 -15.49 8.74
C SER A 209 14.39 -15.65 7.23
N ARG A 210 14.25 -14.58 6.46
CA ARG A 210 14.47 -14.56 5.01
C ARG A 210 15.62 -13.62 4.60
N SER A 211 16.45 -13.19 5.54
CA SER A 211 17.55 -12.25 5.29
C SER A 211 18.54 -12.76 4.23
N GLU A 212 18.81 -14.06 4.16
CA GLU A 212 19.68 -14.67 3.12
C GLU A 212 19.09 -14.56 1.70
N GLN A 213 17.78 -14.36 1.58
CA GLN A 213 17.06 -14.18 0.32
C GLN A 213 17.04 -12.72 -0.12
N VAL A 214 17.49 -11.80 0.74
CA VAL A 214 17.53 -10.36 0.50
C VAL A 214 18.96 -9.96 0.13
N LYS A 215 19.11 -9.37 -1.05
CA LYS A 215 20.38 -8.77 -1.50
C LYS A 215 20.18 -7.28 -1.65
N ILE A 216 21.02 -6.49 -1.01
CA ILE A 216 21.06 -5.03 -1.18
C ILE A 216 22.30 -4.71 -2.02
N PHE A 217 22.11 -3.92 -3.07
CA PHE A 217 23.13 -3.63 -4.08
C PHE A 217 23.73 -2.22 -3.97
N ILE A 218 23.35 -1.42 -2.95
CA ILE A 218 23.87 -0.06 -2.77
C ILE A 218 24.72 0.07 -1.50
N ASP A 219 25.83 0.81 -1.62
CA ASP A 219 26.60 1.41 -0.53
C ASP A 219 26.16 2.87 -0.20
N ASP A 220 25.24 3.47 -0.97
CA ASP A 220 24.86 4.90 -0.91
C ASP A 220 23.52 5.17 -0.18
N ILE A 221 23.07 4.31 0.74
CA ILE A 221 21.95 4.67 1.63
C ILE A 221 22.52 5.67 2.65
N GLN A 222 22.30 6.97 2.41
CA GLN A 222 22.64 8.05 3.35
C GLN A 222 21.49 8.33 4.31
#